data_AF-A0A6I5RI77-F1
#
_entry.id   AF-A0A6I5RI77-F1
#
_cell.length_a   1.000
_cell.length_b   1.000
_cell.length_c   1.000
_cell.angle_alpha   90.00
_cell.angle_beta   90.00
_cell.angle_gamma   90.00
#
_symmetry.space_group_name_H-M   'P 1'
#
loop_
_entity.id
_entity.type
_entity.pdbx_description
1 polymer ?
#
loop_
_entity_poly.entity_id
_entity_poly.type
_entity_poly.pdbx_seq_one_letter_code
_entity_poly.pdbx_strand_id
1 'polypeptide(L)' 'MRILLVEDDLYLAASLSEALTAQHYAVDVVRDG' A
#
# COMPACT_ATOMS: atom_id res chain seq x y z
N MET A 1 -9.49 9.66 2.55
CA MET A 1 -9.31 8.58 3.56
C MET A 1 -7.90 8.03 3.40
N ARG A 2 -7.28 7.60 4.51
CA ARG A 2 -5.89 7.13 4.53
C ARG A 2 -5.86 5.65 4.90
N ILE A 3 -5.12 4.86 4.14
CA ILE A 3 -5.01 3.40 4.29
C ILE A 3 -3.58 3.09 4.69
N LEU A 4 -3.41 2.34 5.78
CA LEU A 4 -2.12 1.78 6.16
C LEU A 4 -2.06 0.37 5.58
N LEU A 5 -1.14 0.15 4.66
CA LEU A 5 -0.89 -1.13 4.03
C LEU A 5 0.31 -1.79 4.72
N VAL A 6 0.07 -2.87 5.46
CA VAL A 6 1.13 -3.65 6.12
C VAL A 6 1.34 -4.93 5.32
N GLU A 7 2.44 -5.01 4.59
CA GLU A 7 2.73 -6.12 3.67
C GLU A 7 4.24 -6.44 3.71
N ASP A 8 4.58 -7.73 3.79
CA ASP A 8 5.94 -8.25 3.79
C ASP A 8 6.48 -8.44 2.36
N ASP A 9 5.60 -8.81 1.42
CA ASP A 9 5.91 -8.93 0.00
C ASP A 9 5.98 -7.56 -0.69
N LEU A 10 7.16 -7.25 -1.24
CA LEU A 10 7.44 -5.96 -1.87
C LEU A 10 6.68 -5.73 -3.17
N TYR A 11 6.46 -6.79 -3.93
CA TYR A 11 5.80 -6.73 -5.22
C TYR A 11 4.29 -6.54 -5.03
N LEU A 12 3.71 -7.24 -4.06
CA LEU A 12 2.32 -7.08 -3.68
C LEU A 12 2.05 -5.69 -3.09
N ALA A 13 2.91 -5.24 -2.16
CA ALA A 13 2.79 -3.92 -1.55
C ALA A 13 2.83 -2.78 -2.59
N ALA A 14 3.73 -2.87 -3.56
CA ALA A 14 3.83 -1.90 -4.65
C ALA A 14 2.56 -1.91 -5.52
N SER A 15 2.11 -3.09 -5.93
CA SER A 15 0.91 -3.25 -6.78
C SER A 15 -0.35 -2.71 -6.08
N LEU A 16 -0.52 -2.99 -4.79
CA LEU A 16 -1.64 -2.50 -3.99
C LEU A 16 -1.58 -1.00 -3.75
N SER A 17 -0.39 -0.47 -3.43
CA SER A 17 -0.20 0.97 -3.26
C SER A 17 -0.53 1.75 -4.54
N GLU A 18 -0.13 1.24 -5.71
CA GLU A 18 -0.45 1.85 -7.01
C GLU A 18 -1.96 1.84 -7.28
N ALA A 19 -2.62 0.69 -7.12
CA ALA A 19 -4.05 0.53 -7.36
C ALA A 19 -4.92 1.39 -6.42
N LEU A 20 -4.51 1.56 -5.17
CA LEU A 20 -5.21 2.38 -4.19
C LEU A 20 -4.95 3.87 -4.39
N THR A 21 -3.73 4.25 -4.78
CA THR A 21 -3.40 5.64 -5.14
C THR A 21 -4.17 6.08 -6.38
N ALA A 22 -4.34 5.20 -7.37
CA ALA A 22 -5.15 5.46 -8.55
C ALA A 22 -6.64 5.73 -8.22
N GLN A 23 -7.11 5.24 -7.09
CA GLN A 23 -8.46 5.51 -6.57
C GLN A 23 -8.51 6.72 -5.62
N HIS A 24 -7.45 7.55 -5.59
CA HIS A 24 -7.31 8.72 -4.73
C HIS A 24 -7.31 8.43 -3.22
N TYR A 25 -6.91 7.22 -2.83
CA TYR A 25 -6.59 6.93 -1.43
C TYR A 25 -5.13 7.30 -1.13
N ALA A 26 -4.90 7.88 0.05
CA ALA A 26 -3.54 8.04 0.57
C ALA A 26 -3.11 6.72 1.21
N VAL A 27 -2.02 6.12 0.73
CA VAL A 27 -1.53 4.82 1.22
C VAL A 27 -0.17 5.00 1.88
N ASP A 28 -0.02 4.49 3.10
CA ASP A 28 1.29 4.30 3.73
C ASP A 28 1.63 2.82 3.71
N VAL A 29 2.79 2.47 3.16
CA VAL A 29 3.27 1.08 3.15
C VAL A 29 4.23 0.89 4.32
N VAL A 30 3.91 -0.05 5.20
CA VAL A 30 4.78 -0.51 6.28
C VAL A 30 5.13 -1.96 6.02
N ARG A 31 6.41 -2.30 6.17
CA ARG A 31 6.84 -3.69 6.13
C ARG A 31 6.67 -4.28 7.51
N ASP A 32 6.00 -5.43 7.60
CA ASP A 32 6.12 -6.27 8.79
C ASP A 32 7.51 -6.94 8.75
N GLY A 33 8.23 -6.87 9.85
CA GLY A 33 9.65 -7.24 9.95
C GLY A 33 9.85 -8.64 10.52
#